data_AF-B1YYD0-F1
#
_entry.id   AF-B1YYD0-F1
#
_cell.length_a   1.000
_cell.length_b   1.000
_cell.length_c   1.000
_cell.angle_alpha   90.00
_cell.angle_beta   90.00
_cell.angle_gamma   90.00
#
_symmetry.space_group_name_H-M   'P 1'
#
loop_
_entity.id
_entity.type
_entity.pdbx_description
1 polymer ?
#
loop_
_entity_poly.entity_id
_entity_poly.type
_entity_poly.pdbx_seq_one_letter_code
_entity_poly.pdbx_strand_id
1 'polypeptide(L)'
;MPSIVAGPAHLPPNSVAAETRMVHDVATLQPADYRSADGASWVIATLTPAPDSGETVTGTTYFDTAKQQTVAVPDARRRYANRGTWQVVASSSPSVPATGRYDWLTLAWLPINRRPLPQTAEHLYSPFIHGGTIVYRWNPAAPGGEQFGNVRMIFPEWRQQVADVLRAAPGDDAQAATAASASALDRVKQDRNPMAAVLDFGAALHDEPADRIAARLPALLRENDLHEVSAIVFQCIATSREADRPRFVEAINGSIFSVDDSARLLAIAYGAFAAGRARPRPFGDAAQAARINDVFTALKQRTSALGVPVAQGSPWYEFFTAYRLGGAVSGHGR
;
A
#
# COMPACT_ATOMS: atom_id res chain seq x y z
N MET A 1 -14.72 5.99 16.45
CA MET A 1 -13.86 6.19 15.25
C MET A 1 -14.70 5.91 14.03
N PRO A 2 -14.64 6.70 12.96
CA PRO A 2 -15.35 6.38 11.72
C PRO A 2 -14.95 4.95 11.27
N SER A 3 -15.96 4.17 10.88
CA SER A 3 -15.77 2.78 10.44
C SER A 3 -15.07 2.79 9.09
N ILE A 4 -13.80 2.38 9.06
CA ILE A 4 -12.96 2.34 7.85
C ILE A 4 -13.08 0.97 7.19
N VAL A 5 -14.30 0.49 7.01
CA VAL A 5 -14.56 -0.69 6.18
C VAL A 5 -14.86 -0.14 4.80
N ALA A 6 -14.21 -0.68 3.77
CA ALA A 6 -14.56 -0.41 2.38
C ALA A 6 -16.09 -0.50 2.22
N GLY A 7 -16.72 0.64 1.92
CA GLY A 7 -18.15 0.70 1.61
C GLY A 7 -18.41 0.19 0.19
N PRO A 8 -19.66 0.10 -0.25
CA PRO A 8 -19.97 -0.29 -1.62
C PRO A 8 -19.31 0.61 -2.66
N ALA A 9 -19.10 0.09 -3.87
CA ALA A 9 -18.43 0.76 -4.99
C ALA A 9 -19.08 2.11 -5.39
N HIS A 10 -20.39 2.25 -5.16
CA HIS A 10 -21.11 3.49 -5.46
C HIS A 10 -20.80 4.64 -4.49
N LEU A 11 -20.14 4.37 -3.36
CA LEU A 11 -19.63 5.41 -2.47
C LEU A 11 -18.20 5.78 -2.86
N PRO A 12 -17.85 7.08 -2.94
CA PRO A 12 -16.51 7.48 -3.33
C PRO A 12 -15.49 6.94 -2.31
N PRO A 13 -14.42 6.25 -2.76
CA PRO A 13 -13.41 5.77 -1.85
C PRO A 13 -12.67 6.95 -1.21
N ASN A 14 -12.26 6.79 0.05
CA ASN A 14 -11.34 7.73 0.68
C ASN A 14 -10.00 7.67 -0.07
N SER A 15 -9.59 8.77 -0.71
CA SER A 15 -8.32 8.84 -1.47
C SER A 15 -7.12 8.48 -0.61
N VAL A 16 -7.15 8.81 0.68
CA VAL A 16 -6.12 8.41 1.64
C VAL A 16 -6.09 6.89 1.82
N ALA A 17 -7.22 6.19 1.80
CA ALA A 17 -7.27 4.74 1.93
C ALA A 17 -6.64 4.04 0.72
N ALA A 18 -6.93 4.51 -0.50
CA ALA A 18 -6.34 3.99 -1.73
C ALA A 18 -4.81 4.17 -1.74
N GLU A 19 -4.34 5.38 -1.47
CA GLU A 19 -2.89 5.69 -1.37
C GLU A 19 -2.21 4.88 -0.28
N THR A 20 -2.84 4.77 0.90
CA THR A 20 -2.32 3.94 2.00
C THR A 20 -2.11 2.49 1.57
N ARG A 21 -3.07 1.93 0.81
CA ARG A 21 -2.99 0.56 0.30
C ARG A 21 -1.86 0.40 -0.72
N MET A 22 -1.75 1.32 -1.68
CA MET A 22 -0.68 1.28 -2.69
C MET A 22 0.71 1.43 -2.06
N VAL A 23 0.91 2.41 -1.17
CA VAL A 23 2.18 2.62 -0.46
C VAL A 23 2.59 1.38 0.32
N HIS A 24 1.68 0.82 1.11
CA HIS A 24 1.94 -0.41 1.87
C HIS A 24 2.36 -1.56 0.96
N ASP A 25 1.59 -1.80 -0.10
CA ASP A 25 1.77 -2.95 -0.98
C ASP A 25 3.04 -2.85 -1.82
N VAL A 26 3.35 -1.67 -2.36
CA VAL A 26 4.58 -1.40 -3.10
C VAL A 26 5.80 -1.48 -2.19
N ALA A 27 5.76 -0.84 -1.02
CA ALA A 27 6.90 -0.82 -0.10
C ALA A 27 7.21 -2.19 0.53
N THR A 28 6.26 -3.12 0.53
CA THR A 28 6.40 -4.49 1.02
C THR A 28 6.43 -5.54 -0.11
N LEU A 29 6.44 -5.12 -1.38
CA LEU A 29 6.47 -6.02 -2.52
C LEU A 29 7.79 -6.80 -2.53
N GLN A 30 7.70 -8.13 -2.61
CA GLN A 30 8.84 -9.01 -2.79
C GLN A 30 8.75 -9.67 -4.17
N PRO A 31 9.68 -9.41 -5.11
CA PRO A 31 9.63 -10.02 -6.44
C PRO A 31 9.63 -11.56 -6.39
N ALA A 32 10.29 -12.14 -5.39
CA ALA A 32 10.33 -13.59 -5.18
C ALA A 32 8.94 -14.22 -5.01
N ASP A 33 7.98 -13.48 -4.45
CA ASP A 33 6.62 -14.00 -4.29
C ASP A 33 5.92 -14.21 -5.64
N TYR A 34 6.37 -13.54 -6.70
CA TYR A 34 5.75 -13.56 -8.03
C TYR A 34 6.54 -14.38 -9.05
N ARG A 35 7.84 -14.60 -8.79
CA ARG A 35 8.76 -15.38 -9.63
C ARG A 35 8.80 -16.84 -9.17
N SER A 36 7.63 -17.48 -9.17
CA SER A 36 7.53 -18.83 -8.62
C SER A 36 8.12 -19.90 -9.53
N ALA A 37 8.75 -20.91 -8.91
CA ALA A 37 9.24 -22.11 -9.58
C ALA A 37 8.12 -23.04 -10.07
N ASP A 38 6.88 -22.88 -9.56
CA ASP A 38 5.71 -23.67 -9.99
C ASP A 38 5.14 -23.27 -11.36
N GLY A 39 5.74 -22.28 -12.02
CA GLY A 39 5.33 -21.82 -13.35
C GLY A 39 4.08 -20.93 -13.36
N ALA A 40 3.49 -20.59 -12.21
CA ALA A 40 2.36 -19.67 -12.17
C ALA A 40 2.78 -18.27 -12.64
N SER A 41 2.06 -17.72 -13.61
CA SER A 41 2.35 -16.40 -14.17
C SER A 41 1.99 -15.30 -13.18
N TRP A 42 2.84 -14.30 -13.01
CA TRP A 42 2.41 -13.02 -12.46
C TRP A 42 1.68 -12.19 -13.52
N VAL A 43 0.73 -11.38 -13.07
CA VAL A 43 -0.11 -10.51 -13.89
C VAL A 43 -0.25 -9.15 -13.21
N ILE A 44 -0.11 -8.09 -13.99
CA ILE A 44 -0.53 -6.74 -13.64
C ILE A 44 -1.83 -6.47 -14.36
N ALA A 45 -2.88 -6.10 -13.62
CA ALA A 45 -4.19 -5.82 -14.19
C ALA A 45 -4.83 -4.58 -13.56
N THR A 46 -5.63 -3.88 -14.35
CA THR A 46 -6.53 -2.85 -13.85
C THR A 46 -7.89 -3.49 -13.57
N LEU A 47 -8.43 -3.24 -12.37
CA LEU A 47 -9.75 -3.68 -11.97
C LEU A 47 -10.78 -2.58 -12.16
N THR A 48 -11.93 -2.95 -12.71
CA THR A 48 -13.12 -2.09 -12.83
C THR A 48 -14.29 -2.79 -12.12
N PRO A 49 -14.60 -2.39 -10.87
CA PRO A 49 -15.71 -2.95 -10.12
C PRO A 49 -17.06 -2.66 -10.78
N ALA A 50 -18.00 -3.58 -10.61
CA ALA A 50 -19.39 -3.33 -10.88
C ALA A 50 -19.97 -2.37 -9.82
N PRO A 51 -21.04 -1.61 -10.13
CA PRO A 51 -21.65 -0.66 -9.19
C PRO A 51 -22.14 -1.29 -7.87
N ASP A 52 -22.47 -2.58 -7.89
CA ASP A 52 -22.93 -3.37 -6.75
C ASP A 52 -21.80 -4.13 -6.03
N SER A 53 -20.52 -3.93 -6.42
CA SER A 53 -19.41 -4.49 -5.66
C SER A 53 -19.35 -3.87 -4.26
N GLY A 54 -19.14 -4.70 -3.24
CA GLY A 54 -19.23 -4.31 -1.83
C GLY A 54 -20.66 -4.28 -1.26
N GLU A 55 -21.70 -4.49 -2.08
CA GLU A 55 -23.08 -4.55 -1.58
C GLU A 55 -23.37 -5.82 -0.79
N THR A 56 -24.20 -5.69 0.24
CA THR A 56 -24.63 -6.85 1.02
C THR A 56 -25.60 -7.71 0.21
N VAL A 57 -25.29 -9.00 0.09
CA VAL A 57 -26.16 -9.99 -0.53
C VAL A 57 -27.01 -10.65 0.55
N THR A 58 -28.33 -10.68 0.33
CA THR A 58 -29.33 -11.32 1.21
C THR A 58 -30.04 -12.45 0.48
N GLY A 59 -30.53 -13.44 1.22
CA GLY A 59 -31.22 -14.62 0.67
C GLY A 59 -30.39 -15.91 0.71
N THR A 60 -30.97 -16.99 0.18
CA THR A 60 -30.37 -18.34 0.20
C THR A 60 -29.58 -18.67 -1.07
N THR A 61 -29.72 -17.86 -2.12
CA THR A 61 -29.08 -18.05 -3.44
C THR A 61 -28.59 -16.74 -4.02
N TYR A 62 -27.55 -16.80 -4.84
CA TYR A 62 -26.94 -15.65 -5.51
C TYR A 62 -26.52 -16.02 -6.93
N PHE A 63 -26.68 -15.10 -7.88
CA PHE A 63 -26.25 -15.33 -9.28
C PHE A 63 -24.79 -14.89 -9.46
N ASP A 64 -23.91 -15.86 -9.65
CA ASP A 64 -22.49 -15.67 -9.96
C ASP A 64 -22.35 -15.30 -11.45
N THR A 65 -22.05 -14.04 -11.73
CA THR A 65 -21.97 -13.51 -13.10
C THR A 65 -20.71 -13.94 -13.85
N ALA A 66 -19.65 -14.35 -13.14
CA ALA A 66 -18.44 -14.87 -13.75
C ALA A 66 -18.65 -16.30 -14.24
N LYS A 67 -19.40 -17.11 -13.49
CA LYS A 67 -19.75 -18.49 -13.84
C LYS A 67 -21.09 -18.62 -14.57
N GLN A 68 -21.85 -17.53 -14.68
CA GLN A 68 -23.20 -17.48 -15.26
C GLN A 68 -24.17 -18.52 -14.67
N GLN A 69 -24.16 -18.68 -13.34
CA GLN A 69 -24.99 -19.67 -12.65
C GLN A 69 -25.46 -19.19 -11.28
N THR A 70 -26.59 -19.73 -10.82
CA THR A 70 -27.08 -19.51 -9.45
C THR A 70 -26.38 -20.47 -8.49
N VAL A 71 -25.76 -19.93 -7.46
CA VAL A 71 -25.07 -20.67 -6.39
C VAL A 71 -25.79 -20.47 -5.06
N ALA A 72 -25.69 -21.45 -4.17
CA ALA A 72 -26.17 -21.28 -2.79
C ALA A 72 -25.32 -20.21 -2.08
N VAL A 73 -25.95 -19.37 -1.26
CA VAL A 73 -25.25 -18.48 -0.34
C VAL A 73 -24.80 -19.34 0.84
N PRO A 74 -23.49 -19.62 1.00
CA PRO A 74 -23.06 -20.48 2.09
C PRO A 74 -23.23 -19.71 3.39
N ASP A 75 -24.02 -20.22 4.33
CA ASP A 75 -24.31 -19.61 5.64
C ASP A 75 -25.21 -18.36 5.56
N ALA A 76 -26.15 -18.21 6.52
CA ALA A 76 -27.08 -17.07 6.62
C ALA A 76 -26.41 -15.76 7.11
N ARG A 77 -25.07 -15.76 7.18
CA ARG A 77 -24.26 -14.60 7.56
C ARG A 77 -24.31 -13.56 6.45
N ARG A 78 -24.33 -12.27 6.82
CA ARG A 78 -24.21 -11.17 5.86
C ARG A 78 -22.94 -11.39 5.02
N ARG A 79 -23.10 -11.43 3.71
CA ARG A 79 -21.99 -11.48 2.73
C ARG A 79 -22.04 -10.23 1.88
N TYR A 80 -20.92 -9.85 1.29
CA TYR A 80 -20.91 -8.84 0.24
C TYR A 80 -20.34 -9.41 -1.06
N ALA A 81 -20.83 -8.90 -2.19
CA ALA A 81 -20.37 -9.30 -3.50
C ALA A 81 -19.05 -8.60 -3.83
N ASN A 82 -18.10 -9.30 -4.43
CA ASN A 82 -16.98 -8.71 -5.15
C ASN A 82 -17.22 -9.01 -6.61
N ARG A 83 -17.59 -8.00 -7.38
CA ARG A 83 -17.97 -8.16 -8.79
C ARG A 83 -17.32 -7.10 -9.66
N GLY A 84 -16.91 -7.48 -10.85
CA GLY A 84 -16.38 -6.54 -11.83
C GLY A 84 -15.65 -7.21 -12.98
N THR A 85 -14.79 -6.42 -13.62
CA THR A 85 -13.93 -6.85 -14.72
C THR A 85 -12.47 -6.52 -14.43
N TRP A 86 -11.58 -7.23 -15.10
CA TRP A 86 -10.15 -6.97 -15.05
C TRP A 86 -9.59 -6.94 -16.47
N GLN A 87 -8.58 -6.09 -16.69
CA GLN A 87 -7.86 -5.96 -17.95
C GLN A 87 -6.37 -6.08 -17.69
N VAL A 88 -5.69 -6.96 -18.43
CA VAL A 88 -4.23 -7.13 -18.32
C VAL A 88 -3.53 -5.89 -18.84
N VAL A 89 -2.54 -5.45 -18.08
CA VAL A 89 -1.57 -4.43 -18.45
C VAL A 89 -0.26 -5.11 -18.86
N ALA A 90 0.20 -6.07 -18.06
CA ALA A 90 1.41 -6.84 -18.30
C ALA A 90 1.30 -8.23 -17.66
N SER A 91 1.98 -9.22 -18.21
CA SER A 91 2.07 -10.56 -17.63
C SER A 91 3.42 -11.20 -17.95
N SER A 92 3.78 -12.25 -17.21
CA SER A 92 4.92 -13.12 -17.54
C SER A 92 4.62 -14.15 -18.62
N SER A 93 3.34 -14.35 -18.96
CA SER A 93 2.93 -15.35 -19.96
C SER A 93 1.87 -14.80 -20.91
N PRO A 94 1.97 -15.07 -22.22
CA PRO A 94 0.93 -14.75 -23.19
C PRO A 94 -0.33 -15.62 -23.04
N SER A 95 -0.29 -16.69 -22.21
CA SER A 95 -1.45 -17.54 -21.96
C SER A 95 -2.50 -16.91 -21.05
N VAL A 96 -2.18 -15.78 -20.42
CA VAL A 96 -3.12 -15.05 -19.57
C VAL A 96 -4.12 -14.31 -20.48
N PRO A 97 -5.44 -14.49 -20.31
CA PRO A 97 -6.44 -13.77 -21.11
C PRO A 97 -6.26 -12.25 -20.97
N ALA A 98 -6.44 -11.49 -22.06
CA ALA A 98 -6.30 -10.03 -22.03
C ALA A 98 -7.30 -9.33 -21.10
N THR A 99 -8.45 -9.95 -20.87
CA THR A 99 -9.53 -9.45 -20.00
C THR A 99 -10.26 -10.61 -19.35
N GLY A 100 -10.93 -10.34 -18.24
CA GLY A 100 -11.90 -11.27 -17.67
C GLY A 100 -12.90 -10.61 -16.72
N ARG A 101 -13.76 -11.44 -16.15
CA ARG A 101 -14.74 -11.06 -15.13
C ARG A 101 -14.37 -11.70 -13.81
N TYR A 102 -14.73 -11.05 -12.72
CA TYR A 102 -14.65 -11.64 -11.40
C TYR A 102 -15.98 -11.48 -10.66
N ASP A 103 -16.33 -12.53 -9.93
CA ASP A 103 -17.53 -12.58 -9.11
C ASP A 103 -17.32 -13.62 -8.00
N TRP A 104 -17.41 -13.17 -6.75
CA TRP A 104 -17.52 -14.06 -5.60
C TRP A 104 -18.14 -13.35 -4.39
N LEU A 105 -18.57 -14.15 -3.41
CA LEU A 105 -19.09 -13.63 -2.15
C LEU A 105 -18.02 -13.70 -1.05
N THR A 106 -17.71 -12.57 -0.44
CA THR A 106 -16.88 -12.53 0.78
C THR A 106 -17.78 -12.42 2.00
N LEU A 107 -17.43 -13.13 3.08
CA LEU A 107 -18.12 -12.97 4.35
C LEU A 107 -17.96 -11.53 4.83
N ALA A 108 -19.09 -10.84 5.10
CA ALA A 108 -19.01 -9.56 5.78
C ALA A 108 -18.45 -9.84 7.17
N TRP A 109 -17.40 -9.11 7.56
CA TRP A 109 -16.79 -9.28 8.87
C TRP A 109 -17.85 -9.08 9.95
N LEU A 110 -18.16 -10.16 10.67
CA LEU A 110 -19.17 -10.13 11.72
C LEU A 110 -18.64 -9.33 12.93
N PRO A 111 -19.43 -8.39 13.48
CA PRO A 111 -19.12 -7.72 14.75
C PRO A 111 -19.09 -8.67 15.97
N ILE A 112 -19.39 -9.96 15.77
CA ILE A 112 -19.60 -10.96 16.82
C ILE A 112 -18.41 -11.08 17.79
N ASN A 113 -17.20 -10.71 17.38
CA ASN A 113 -16.02 -10.82 18.23
C ASN A 113 -15.75 -9.61 19.16
N ARG A 114 -16.55 -8.54 19.20
CA ARG A 114 -16.31 -7.31 20.04
C ARG A 114 -14.88 -6.75 19.97
N ARG A 115 -14.05 -7.21 19.04
CA ARG A 115 -12.69 -6.76 18.81
C ARG A 115 -12.76 -5.69 17.74
N PRO A 116 -12.08 -4.54 17.90
CA PRO A 116 -11.92 -3.62 16.79
C PRO A 116 -11.30 -4.38 15.62
N LEU A 117 -11.88 -4.20 14.42
CA LEU A 117 -11.35 -4.78 13.19
C LEU A 117 -9.86 -4.40 13.07
N PRO A 118 -8.98 -5.33 12.62
CA PRO A 118 -7.63 -4.97 12.27
C PRO A 118 -7.68 -3.84 11.24
N GLN A 119 -7.10 -2.68 11.57
CA GLN A 119 -7.07 -1.55 10.64
C GLN A 119 -5.84 -1.65 9.72
N THR A 120 -5.61 -2.80 9.12
CA THR A 120 -4.53 -2.96 8.13
C THR A 120 -4.91 -2.27 6.82
N ALA A 121 -3.92 -1.95 5.99
CA ALA A 121 -4.16 -1.32 4.69
C ALA A 121 -5.20 -2.05 3.83
N GLU A 122 -5.23 -3.39 3.87
CA GLU A 122 -6.22 -4.21 3.12
C GLU A 122 -7.67 -4.01 3.58
N HIS A 123 -7.87 -3.71 4.86
CA HIS A 123 -9.21 -3.45 5.39
C HIS A 123 -9.71 -2.06 5.02
N LEU A 124 -8.80 -1.11 4.79
CA LEU A 124 -9.15 0.27 4.44
C LEU A 124 -9.62 0.39 2.99
N TYR A 125 -9.06 -0.44 2.10
CA TYR A 125 -9.33 -0.35 0.67
C TYR A 125 -9.20 -1.73 0.02
N SER A 126 -10.27 -2.14 -0.67
CA SER A 126 -10.28 -3.34 -1.52
C SER A 126 -10.31 -2.92 -2.99
N PRO A 127 -9.34 -3.33 -3.83
CA PRO A 127 -9.35 -3.01 -5.25
C PRO A 127 -10.48 -3.73 -6.00
N PHE A 128 -11.05 -4.79 -5.43
CA PHE A 128 -12.20 -5.49 -6.02
C PHE A 128 -13.53 -4.77 -5.79
N ILE A 129 -13.57 -3.84 -4.83
CA ILE A 129 -14.72 -3.00 -4.52
C ILE A 129 -14.57 -1.61 -5.14
N HIS A 130 -13.37 -1.02 -5.06
CA HIS A 130 -13.15 0.38 -5.45
C HIS A 130 -12.25 0.56 -6.68
N GLY A 131 -11.72 -0.53 -7.23
CA GLY A 131 -10.88 -0.53 -8.43
C GLY A 131 -9.41 -0.28 -8.13
N GLY A 132 -8.64 -0.06 -9.19
CA GLY A 132 -7.21 0.22 -9.10
C GLY A 132 -6.37 -0.76 -9.90
N THR A 133 -5.05 -0.60 -9.81
CA THR A 133 -4.09 -1.46 -10.51
C THR A 133 -3.46 -2.42 -9.51
N ILE A 134 -3.51 -3.71 -9.81
CA ILE A 134 -2.96 -4.76 -8.96
C ILE A 134 -1.88 -5.56 -9.70
N VAL A 135 -0.95 -6.10 -8.93
CA VAL A 135 -0.11 -7.22 -9.31
C VAL A 135 -0.50 -8.44 -8.48
N TYR A 136 -0.56 -9.60 -9.12
CA TYR A 136 -0.99 -10.84 -8.48
C TYR A 136 -0.40 -12.06 -9.21
N ARG A 137 -0.44 -13.21 -8.56
CA ARG A 137 -0.15 -14.51 -9.15
C ARG A 137 -1.42 -15.11 -9.73
N TRP A 138 -1.39 -15.42 -11.02
CA TRP A 138 -2.50 -15.99 -11.78
C TRP A 138 -2.71 -17.45 -11.39
N ASN A 139 -3.87 -17.77 -10.78
CA ASN A 139 -4.26 -19.13 -10.45
C ASN A 139 -5.69 -19.42 -10.97
N PRO A 140 -5.88 -19.67 -12.28
CA PRO A 140 -7.21 -19.78 -12.87
C PRO A 140 -8.02 -20.99 -12.38
N ALA A 141 -7.36 -21.98 -11.78
CA ALA A 141 -8.01 -23.17 -11.23
C ALA A 141 -8.62 -22.92 -9.83
N ALA A 142 -8.19 -21.87 -9.13
CA ALA A 142 -8.69 -21.57 -7.79
C ALA A 142 -10.07 -20.89 -7.82
N PRO A 143 -10.95 -21.17 -6.84
CA PRO A 143 -12.29 -20.60 -6.83
C PRO A 143 -12.32 -19.15 -6.34
N GLY A 144 -13.23 -18.35 -6.92
CA GLY A 144 -13.59 -17.03 -6.40
C GLY A 144 -12.41 -16.06 -6.34
N GLY A 145 -12.20 -15.40 -5.21
CA GLY A 145 -11.08 -14.45 -5.03
C GLY A 145 -9.69 -15.10 -5.04
N GLU A 146 -9.59 -16.40 -4.75
CA GLU A 146 -8.30 -17.11 -4.67
C GLU A 146 -7.61 -17.25 -6.03
N GLN A 147 -8.34 -17.04 -7.13
CA GLN A 147 -7.74 -16.96 -8.46
C GLN A 147 -6.74 -15.79 -8.60
N PHE A 148 -6.90 -14.77 -7.75
CA PHE A 148 -5.99 -13.65 -7.59
C PHE A 148 -5.05 -13.93 -6.41
N GLY A 149 -3.99 -14.70 -6.62
CA GLY A 149 -3.03 -15.02 -5.56
C GLY A 149 -2.12 -13.83 -5.22
N ASN A 150 -1.79 -13.63 -3.93
CA ASN A 150 -0.87 -12.58 -3.46
C ASN A 150 -1.12 -11.19 -4.09
N VAL A 151 -2.34 -10.66 -3.92
CA VAL A 151 -2.74 -9.37 -4.51
C VAL A 151 -2.04 -8.21 -3.83
N ARG A 152 -1.36 -7.39 -4.62
CA ARG A 152 -0.77 -6.12 -4.20
C ARG A 152 -1.25 -5.01 -5.12
N MET A 153 -1.72 -3.92 -4.54
CA MET A 153 -1.98 -2.71 -5.32
C MET A 153 -0.66 -2.00 -5.64
N ILE A 154 -0.57 -1.47 -6.85
CA ILE A 154 0.58 -0.68 -7.30
C ILE A 154 0.09 0.68 -7.79
N PHE A 155 0.98 1.67 -7.77
CA PHE A 155 0.71 2.95 -8.41
C PHE A 155 0.47 2.72 -9.92
N PRO A 156 -0.63 3.24 -10.49
CA PRO A 156 -0.88 3.13 -11.93
C PRO A 156 0.29 3.64 -12.78
N GLU A 157 1.03 4.63 -12.30
CA GLU A 157 2.19 5.24 -12.95
C GLU A 157 3.37 4.26 -13.01
N TRP A 158 3.42 3.28 -12.10
CA TRP A 158 4.51 2.31 -11.94
C TRP A 158 4.25 0.96 -12.63
N ARG A 159 3.20 0.87 -13.47
CA ARG A 159 2.83 -0.35 -14.19
C ARG A 159 4.02 -1.00 -14.92
N GLN A 160 4.80 -0.21 -15.66
CA GLN A 160 5.94 -0.71 -16.40
C GLN A 160 7.13 -1.02 -15.48
N GLN A 161 7.39 -0.14 -14.52
CA GLN A 161 8.47 -0.22 -13.54
C GLN A 161 8.40 -1.51 -12.73
N VAL A 162 7.21 -1.85 -12.24
CA VAL A 162 6.94 -3.11 -11.54
C VAL A 162 7.09 -4.30 -12.48
N ALA A 163 6.58 -4.22 -13.72
CA ALA A 163 6.73 -5.30 -14.69
C ALA A 163 8.19 -5.57 -15.04
N ASP A 164 9.01 -4.53 -15.22
CA ASP A 164 10.44 -4.63 -15.50
C ASP A 164 11.18 -5.31 -14.34
N VAL A 165 10.89 -4.87 -13.10
CA VAL A 165 11.43 -5.52 -11.90
C VAL A 165 11.02 -6.99 -11.87
N LEU A 166 9.76 -7.35 -12.11
CA LEU A 166 9.32 -8.75 -12.05
C LEU A 166 9.91 -9.61 -13.17
N ARG A 167 10.17 -9.04 -14.36
CA ARG A 167 10.83 -9.72 -15.47
C ARG A 167 12.33 -9.94 -15.26
N ALA A 168 13.00 -9.04 -14.53
CA ALA A 168 14.43 -9.17 -14.27
C ALA A 168 14.73 -10.51 -13.58
N ALA A 169 15.59 -11.33 -14.20
CA ALA A 169 15.98 -12.61 -13.64
C ALA A 169 16.73 -12.40 -12.31
N PRO A 170 16.61 -13.32 -11.33
CA PRO A 170 17.53 -13.34 -10.21
C PRO A 170 18.91 -13.78 -10.73
N GLY A 171 19.72 -12.82 -11.22
CA GLY A 171 21.11 -13.05 -11.68
C GLY A 171 21.39 -12.80 -13.16
N ASP A 172 21.05 -11.63 -13.72
CA ASP A 172 21.70 -11.18 -14.98
C ASP A 172 23.16 -10.76 -14.68
N ASP A 173 24.00 -11.79 -14.53
CA ASP A 173 25.34 -11.77 -13.92
C ASP A 173 26.39 -10.94 -14.68
N ALA A 174 26.15 -10.54 -15.92
CA ALA A 174 27.08 -9.67 -16.66
C ALA A 174 26.98 -8.19 -16.29
N GLN A 175 25.79 -7.74 -15.86
CA GLN A 175 25.55 -6.36 -15.40
C GLN A 175 25.48 -6.30 -13.86
N ALA A 176 25.10 -7.41 -13.22
CA ALA A 176 25.20 -7.61 -11.78
C ALA A 176 26.66 -7.65 -11.30
N ALA A 177 27.64 -8.11 -12.08
CA ALA A 177 29.05 -8.09 -11.68
C ALA A 177 29.65 -6.68 -11.52
N THR A 178 29.18 -5.69 -12.30
CA THR A 178 29.52 -4.26 -12.13
C THR A 178 28.64 -3.55 -11.10
N ALA A 179 27.37 -3.96 -10.93
CA ALA A 179 26.50 -3.45 -9.88
C ALA A 179 26.81 -4.05 -8.48
N ALA A 180 27.49 -5.20 -8.43
CA ALA A 180 27.88 -5.92 -7.21
C ALA A 180 28.97 -5.19 -6.40
N SER A 181 29.67 -4.20 -6.97
CA SER A 181 30.59 -3.37 -6.20
C SER A 181 29.92 -2.18 -5.49
N ALA A 182 28.74 -1.75 -5.93
CA ALA A 182 28.01 -0.65 -5.31
C ALA A 182 27.08 -1.20 -4.21
N SER A 183 27.07 -0.56 -3.04
CA SER A 183 26.16 -0.97 -1.97
C SER A 183 24.70 -0.70 -2.36
N ALA A 184 23.74 -1.36 -1.70
CA ALA A 184 22.32 -1.22 -2.02
C ALA A 184 21.87 0.25 -1.98
N LEU A 185 22.33 1.01 -0.97
CA LEU A 185 22.05 2.44 -0.83
C LEU A 185 22.63 3.28 -1.98
N ASP A 186 23.78 2.90 -2.53
CA ASP A 186 24.37 3.63 -3.66
C ASP A 186 23.59 3.36 -4.96
N ARG A 187 23.02 2.15 -5.10
CA ARG A 187 22.19 1.78 -6.27
C ARG A 187 20.85 2.51 -6.32
N VAL A 188 20.27 2.88 -5.17
CA VAL A 188 19.01 3.66 -5.09
C VAL A 188 19.00 4.89 -6.01
N LYS A 189 20.13 5.60 -6.14
CA LYS A 189 20.23 6.79 -7.01
C LYS A 189 20.72 6.50 -8.43
N GLN A 190 21.25 5.31 -8.68
CA GLN A 190 21.81 4.94 -9.97
C GLN A 190 20.75 4.37 -10.90
N ASP A 191 19.78 3.63 -10.33
CA ASP A 191 18.66 3.10 -11.10
C ASP A 191 17.66 4.23 -11.43
N ARG A 192 17.12 4.21 -12.65
CA ARG A 192 16.05 5.12 -13.09
C ARG A 192 14.66 4.53 -12.84
N ASN A 193 14.58 3.27 -12.44
CA ASN A 193 13.35 2.59 -12.09
C ASN A 193 13.05 2.81 -10.59
N PRO A 194 12.03 3.62 -10.23
CA PRO A 194 11.70 3.91 -8.83
C PRO A 194 11.27 2.66 -8.04
N MET A 195 10.70 1.63 -8.67
CA MET A 195 10.41 0.37 -7.98
C MET A 195 11.69 -0.38 -7.61
N ALA A 196 12.71 -0.37 -8.47
CA ALA A 196 14.00 -0.97 -8.15
C ALA A 196 14.70 -0.19 -7.03
N ALA A 197 14.64 1.14 -7.05
CA ALA A 197 15.15 2.00 -5.98
C ALA A 197 14.49 1.69 -4.62
N VAL A 198 13.17 1.45 -4.58
CA VAL A 198 12.45 1.03 -3.36
C VAL A 198 12.92 -0.34 -2.84
N LEU A 199 13.24 -1.28 -3.73
CA LEU A 199 13.77 -2.60 -3.33
C LEU A 199 15.20 -2.48 -2.79
N ASP A 200 16.06 -1.74 -3.49
CA ASP A 200 17.44 -1.48 -3.06
C ASP A 200 17.50 -0.72 -1.73
N PHE A 201 16.61 0.26 -1.52
CA PHE A 201 16.51 0.96 -0.24
C PHE A 201 16.03 0.02 0.87
N GLY A 202 15.05 -0.85 0.57
CA GLY A 202 14.60 -1.90 1.49
C GLY A 202 15.74 -2.84 1.94
N ALA A 203 16.60 -3.25 1.00
CA ALA A 203 17.80 -4.03 1.30
C ALA A 203 18.82 -3.24 2.13
N ALA A 204 19.07 -1.97 1.77
CA ALA A 204 19.97 -1.10 2.51
C ALA A 204 19.58 -0.94 3.98
N LEU A 205 18.28 -0.85 4.30
CA LEU A 205 17.78 -0.77 5.68
C LEU A 205 18.14 -1.98 6.56
N HIS A 206 18.45 -3.12 5.95
CA HIS A 206 18.85 -4.34 6.65
C HIS A 206 20.37 -4.47 6.73
N ASP A 207 21.05 -4.17 5.63
CA ASP A 207 22.46 -4.50 5.43
C ASP A 207 23.42 -3.35 5.79
N GLU A 208 22.95 -2.10 5.77
CA GLU A 208 23.80 -0.93 5.93
C GLU A 208 23.69 -0.26 7.32
N PRO A 209 24.73 0.50 7.74
CA PRO A 209 24.68 1.26 8.99
C PRO A 209 23.61 2.36 8.98
N ALA A 210 22.84 2.47 10.06
CA ALA A 210 21.75 3.44 10.19
C ALA A 210 22.20 4.88 9.95
N ASP A 211 23.39 5.27 10.43
CA ASP A 211 23.89 6.63 10.24
C ASP A 211 24.18 6.97 8.79
N ARG A 212 24.64 6.00 7.99
CA ARG A 212 24.87 6.19 6.55
C ARG A 212 23.55 6.44 5.83
N ILE A 213 22.53 5.65 6.14
CA ILE A 213 21.18 5.80 5.57
C ILE A 213 20.56 7.14 6.01
N ALA A 214 20.64 7.46 7.31
CA ALA A 214 20.12 8.71 7.87
C ALA A 214 20.77 9.95 7.24
N ALA A 215 22.07 9.92 6.95
CA ALA A 215 22.76 11.00 6.26
C ALA A 215 22.30 11.17 4.79
N ARG A 216 21.82 10.10 4.13
CA ARG A 216 21.34 10.13 2.74
C ARG A 216 19.85 10.44 2.63
N LEU A 217 19.06 10.16 3.67
CA LEU A 217 17.61 10.36 3.69
C LEU A 217 17.17 11.75 3.21
N PRO A 218 17.76 12.88 3.66
CA PRO A 218 17.33 14.20 3.19
C PRO A 218 17.44 14.40 1.67
N ALA A 219 18.43 13.76 1.03
CA ALA A 219 18.55 13.81 -0.42
C ALA A 219 17.54 12.89 -1.12
N LEU A 220 17.28 11.71 -0.54
CA LEU A 220 16.29 10.75 -1.06
C LEU A 220 14.84 11.28 -0.94
N LEU A 221 14.54 12.04 0.11
CA LEU A 221 13.22 12.66 0.28
C LEU A 221 12.99 13.84 -0.67
N ARG A 222 14.04 14.31 -1.37
CA ARG A 222 13.96 15.34 -2.42
C ARG A 222 13.91 14.77 -3.84
N GLU A 223 13.87 13.44 -4.00
CA GLU A 223 13.81 12.78 -5.33
C GLU A 223 12.56 13.15 -6.11
N ASN A 224 12.61 13.05 -7.43
CA ASN A 224 11.53 13.56 -8.28
C ASN A 224 10.23 12.73 -8.17
N ASP A 225 10.33 11.42 -7.92
CA ASP A 225 9.16 10.56 -7.80
C ASP A 225 8.57 10.62 -6.38
N LEU A 226 7.32 11.09 -6.27
CA LEU A 226 6.63 11.24 -4.99
C LEU A 226 6.20 9.89 -4.39
N HIS A 227 5.91 8.89 -5.22
CA HIS A 227 5.53 7.56 -4.75
C HIS A 227 6.74 6.82 -4.15
N GLU A 228 7.93 7.05 -4.71
CA GLU A 228 9.19 6.56 -4.14
C GLU A 228 9.43 7.16 -2.76
N VAL A 229 9.22 8.47 -2.60
CA VAL A 229 9.31 9.15 -1.30
C VAL A 229 8.36 8.51 -0.28
N SER A 230 7.10 8.26 -0.66
CA SER A 230 6.14 7.59 0.23
C SER A 230 6.59 6.18 0.65
N ALA A 231 7.11 5.39 -0.29
CA ALA A 231 7.60 4.04 -0.01
C ALA A 231 8.86 4.04 0.88
N ILE A 232 9.82 4.93 0.64
CA ILE A 232 11.03 5.11 1.46
C ILE A 232 10.66 5.49 2.90
N VAL A 233 9.74 6.44 3.07
CA VAL A 233 9.26 6.86 4.40
C VAL A 233 8.55 5.70 5.10
N PHE A 234 7.72 4.95 4.38
CA PHE A 234 7.09 3.74 4.92
C PHE A 234 8.14 2.74 5.42
N GLN A 235 9.14 2.42 4.61
CA GLN A 235 10.15 1.41 4.95
C GLN A 235 10.99 1.83 6.15
N CYS A 236 11.39 3.11 6.22
CA CYS A 236 12.09 3.67 7.38
C CYS A 236 11.33 3.44 8.69
N ILE A 237 10.01 3.61 8.67
CA ILE A 237 9.18 3.64 9.87
C ILE A 237 8.60 2.25 10.21
N ALA A 238 8.27 1.42 9.22
CA ALA A 238 7.57 0.15 9.42
C ALA A 238 8.46 -1.09 9.25
N THR A 239 9.37 -1.11 8.27
CA THR A 239 10.11 -2.31 7.87
C THR A 239 11.55 -2.33 8.34
N SER A 240 12.14 -1.18 8.65
CA SER A 240 13.50 -1.11 9.16
C SER A 240 13.64 -1.72 10.56
N ARG A 241 14.90 -2.02 10.94
CA ARG A 241 15.27 -2.56 12.25
C ARG A 241 14.76 -1.63 13.36
N GLU A 242 14.13 -2.20 14.38
CA GLU A 242 13.43 -1.42 15.42
C GLU A 242 14.31 -0.37 16.12
N ALA A 243 15.58 -0.75 16.38
CA ALA A 243 16.60 0.09 16.98
C ALA A 243 16.96 1.32 16.13
N ASP A 244 16.81 1.23 14.81
CA ASP A 244 17.22 2.29 13.88
C ASP A 244 16.09 3.28 13.59
N ARG A 245 14.81 2.88 13.73
CA ARG A 245 13.71 3.79 13.33
C ARG A 245 13.68 5.14 14.08
N PRO A 246 14.13 5.30 15.35
CA PRO A 246 14.19 6.64 15.95
C PRO A 246 15.12 7.57 15.16
N ARG A 247 16.26 7.04 14.70
CA ARG A 247 17.25 7.77 13.89
C ARG A 247 16.68 8.16 12.53
N PHE A 248 15.93 7.28 11.87
CA PHE A 248 15.29 7.60 10.59
C PHE A 248 14.16 8.61 10.75
N VAL A 249 13.35 8.51 11.80
CA VAL A 249 12.30 9.49 12.11
C VAL A 249 12.89 10.87 12.37
N GLU A 250 14.01 10.96 13.11
CA GLU A 250 14.74 12.21 13.30
C GLU A 250 15.18 12.82 11.95
N ALA A 251 15.77 12.02 11.07
CA ALA A 251 16.20 12.49 9.74
C ALA A 251 15.02 12.93 8.85
N ILE A 252 13.89 12.22 8.89
CA ILE A 252 12.65 12.59 8.19
C ILE A 252 12.11 13.92 8.74
N ASN A 253 12.02 14.06 10.07
CA ASN A 253 11.55 15.28 10.72
C ASN A 253 12.43 16.49 10.37
N GLY A 254 13.76 16.34 10.43
CA GLY A 254 14.69 17.38 10.01
C GLY A 254 14.51 17.76 8.54
N SER A 255 14.21 16.79 7.68
CA SER A 255 14.00 17.03 6.24
C SER A 255 12.71 17.79 5.95
N ILE A 256 11.61 17.50 6.66
CA ILE A 256 10.29 18.14 6.47
C ILE A 256 10.39 19.66 6.50
N PHE A 257 11.13 20.23 7.46
CA PHE A 257 11.25 21.68 7.59
C PHE A 257 11.99 22.36 6.42
N SER A 258 12.75 21.59 5.63
CA SER A 258 13.46 22.07 4.43
C SER A 258 12.67 21.89 3.13
N VAL A 259 11.47 21.30 3.17
CA VAL A 259 10.65 21.04 1.98
C VAL A 259 9.62 22.15 1.81
N ASP A 260 9.67 22.89 0.71
CA ASP A 260 8.66 23.92 0.33
C ASP A 260 7.53 23.37 -0.56
N ASP A 261 7.72 22.19 -1.15
CA ASP A 261 6.76 21.53 -2.04
C ASP A 261 5.67 20.79 -1.26
N SER A 262 4.42 21.22 -1.42
CA SER A 262 3.26 20.64 -0.74
C SER A 262 2.96 19.20 -1.16
N ALA A 263 3.23 18.83 -2.42
CA ALA A 263 3.02 17.47 -2.92
C ALA A 263 4.01 16.49 -2.28
N ARG A 264 5.24 16.96 -2.05
CA ARG A 264 6.28 16.19 -1.36
C ARG A 264 6.02 16.02 0.13
N LEU A 265 5.53 17.06 0.81
CA LEU A 265 5.05 16.91 2.19
C LEU A 265 3.92 15.88 2.26
N LEU A 266 3.02 15.89 1.28
CA LEU A 266 1.92 14.93 1.20
C LEU A 266 2.42 13.49 0.97
N ALA A 267 3.43 13.30 0.11
CA ALA A 267 4.09 12.01 -0.08
C ALA A 267 4.68 11.44 1.23
N ILE A 268 5.36 12.29 2.01
CA ILE A 268 5.86 11.91 3.34
C ILE A 268 4.70 11.53 4.27
N ALA A 269 3.59 12.27 4.23
CA ALA A 269 2.39 11.98 5.02
C ALA A 269 1.78 10.62 4.68
N TYR A 270 1.65 10.28 3.39
CA TYR A 270 1.16 8.96 2.96
C TYR A 270 2.05 7.82 3.44
N GLY A 271 3.37 7.97 3.31
CA GLY A 271 4.35 7.00 3.82
C GLY A 271 4.22 6.75 5.32
N ALA A 272 4.19 7.83 6.11
CA ALA A 272 4.07 7.74 7.57
C ALA A 272 2.69 7.18 7.99
N PHE A 273 1.61 7.60 7.34
CA PHE A 273 0.28 7.10 7.65
C PHE A 273 0.16 5.61 7.36
N ALA A 274 0.64 5.15 6.20
CA ALA A 274 0.64 3.75 5.83
C ALA A 274 1.48 2.90 6.80
N ALA A 275 2.62 3.43 7.26
CA ALA A 275 3.45 2.76 8.28
C ALA A 275 2.71 2.58 9.61
N GLY A 276 1.83 3.50 9.97
CA GLY A 276 0.93 3.38 11.13
C GLY A 276 -0.14 2.29 11.00
N ARG A 277 -0.33 1.72 9.81
CA ARG A 277 -1.34 0.69 9.47
C ARG A 277 -0.72 -0.65 9.06
N ALA A 278 0.60 -0.79 9.11
CA ALA A 278 1.29 -2.00 8.67
C ALA A 278 1.02 -3.24 9.56
N ARG A 279 0.73 -3.05 10.85
CA ARG A 279 0.47 -4.17 11.79
C ARG A 279 -1.01 -4.24 12.22
N PRO A 280 -1.62 -5.44 12.24
CA PRO A 280 -2.98 -5.62 12.74
C PRO A 280 -3.05 -5.32 14.25
N ARG A 281 -3.85 -4.32 14.65
CA ARG A 281 -4.12 -4.02 16.08
C ARG A 281 -4.83 -5.23 16.72
N PRO A 282 -4.35 -5.72 17.87
CA PRO A 282 -4.82 -5.15 19.14
C PRO A 282 -3.72 -4.78 20.15
N PHE A 283 -2.43 -4.94 19.81
CA PHE A 283 -1.32 -4.57 20.70
C PHE A 283 -0.71 -3.25 20.23
N GLY A 284 -1.01 -2.18 20.95
CA GLY A 284 -0.56 -0.84 20.64
C GLY A 284 0.95 -0.72 20.85
N ASP A 285 1.70 -0.73 19.74
CA ASP A 285 3.07 -0.25 19.75
C ASP A 285 3.03 1.28 19.96
N ALA A 286 3.08 1.68 21.23
CA ALA A 286 3.06 3.08 21.63
C ALA A 286 4.26 3.85 21.05
N ALA A 287 5.40 3.17 20.86
CA ALA A 287 6.57 3.77 20.25
C ALA A 287 6.34 4.03 18.76
N GLN A 288 5.70 3.12 18.04
CA GLN A 288 5.27 3.35 16.65
C GLN A 288 4.27 4.51 16.57
N ALA A 289 3.26 4.52 17.44
CA ALA A 289 2.26 5.59 17.46
C ALA A 289 2.87 6.96 17.77
N ALA A 290 3.86 7.02 18.67
CA ALA A 290 4.62 8.23 18.95
C ALA A 290 5.41 8.69 17.72
N ARG A 291 6.18 7.79 17.09
CA ARG A 291 6.95 8.09 15.86
C ARG A 291 6.06 8.63 14.74
N ILE A 292 4.89 8.04 14.52
CA ILE A 292 3.92 8.57 13.54
C ILE A 292 3.48 9.98 13.93
N ASN A 293 3.11 10.21 15.20
CA ASN A 293 2.67 11.53 15.64
C ASN A 293 3.78 12.59 15.58
N ASP A 294 5.03 12.23 15.79
CA ASP A 294 6.16 13.15 15.66
C ASP A 294 6.29 13.66 14.22
N VAL A 295 6.24 12.75 13.24
CA VAL A 295 6.24 13.09 11.81
C VAL A 295 5.04 13.98 11.46
N PHE A 296 3.84 13.62 11.91
CA PHE A 296 2.65 14.42 11.65
C PHE A 296 2.66 15.79 12.37
N THR A 297 3.35 15.92 13.49
CA THR A 297 3.56 17.21 14.17
C THR A 297 4.44 18.11 13.31
N ALA A 298 5.57 17.60 12.82
CA ALA A 298 6.45 18.34 11.91
C ALA A 298 5.73 18.72 10.60
N LEU A 299 4.98 17.79 10.01
CA LEU A 299 4.17 18.06 8.81
C LEU A 299 3.15 19.17 9.07
N LYS A 300 2.40 19.10 10.17
CA LYS A 300 1.38 20.10 10.51
C LYS A 300 1.98 21.49 10.70
N GLN A 301 3.12 21.60 11.38
CA GLN A 301 3.84 22.86 11.54
C GLN A 301 4.26 23.41 10.17
N ARG A 302 4.85 22.55 9.32
CA ARG A 302 5.37 22.96 8.02
C ARG A 302 4.27 23.34 7.03
N THR A 303 3.21 22.55 6.92
CA THR A 303 2.07 22.86 6.04
C THR A 303 1.37 24.16 6.48
N SER A 304 1.30 24.42 7.79
CA SER A 304 0.77 25.69 8.32
C SER A 304 1.66 26.87 7.94
N ALA A 305 2.98 26.75 8.06
CA ALA A 305 3.94 27.79 7.68
C ALA A 305 3.90 28.11 6.18
N LEU A 306 3.60 27.13 5.33
CA LEU A 306 3.45 27.29 3.88
C LEU A 306 2.03 27.72 3.45
N GLY A 307 1.09 27.88 4.38
CA GLY A 307 -0.29 28.25 4.07
C GLY A 307 -1.07 27.19 3.28
N VAL A 308 -0.71 25.90 3.40
CA VAL A 308 -1.38 24.81 2.70
C VAL A 308 -2.81 24.63 3.27
N PRO A 309 -3.87 24.70 2.44
CA PRO A 309 -5.25 24.58 2.91
C PRO A 309 -5.58 23.19 3.47
N VAL A 310 -6.31 23.17 4.60
CA VAL A 310 -6.84 21.94 5.24
C VAL A 310 -8.37 21.92 5.09
N ALA A 311 -8.84 21.81 3.85
CA ALA A 311 -10.27 21.80 3.52
C ALA A 311 -10.87 20.39 3.64
N GLN A 312 -12.16 20.30 3.98
CA GLN A 312 -12.88 19.03 3.99
C GLN A 312 -12.78 18.34 2.62
N GLY A 313 -12.51 17.03 2.61
CA GLY A 313 -12.25 16.26 1.39
C GLY A 313 -10.79 16.28 0.92
N SER A 314 -9.92 17.09 1.54
CA SER A 314 -8.46 17.01 1.29
C SER A 314 -7.79 15.92 2.14
N PRO A 315 -6.67 15.34 1.68
CA PRO A 315 -5.87 14.43 2.50
C PRO A 315 -5.41 15.04 3.83
N TRP A 316 -5.09 16.33 3.84
CA TRP A 316 -4.67 17.02 5.06
C TRP A 316 -5.78 17.09 6.12
N TYR A 317 -7.03 17.27 5.70
CA TYR A 317 -8.18 17.22 6.61
C TYR A 317 -8.36 15.83 7.20
N GLU A 318 -8.23 14.79 6.38
CA GLU A 318 -8.25 13.40 6.86
C GLU A 318 -7.18 13.18 7.92
N PHE A 319 -5.92 13.54 7.65
CA PHE A 319 -4.82 13.34 8.59
C PHE A 319 -4.96 14.15 9.89
N PHE A 320 -5.14 15.46 9.80
CA PHE A 320 -5.07 16.35 10.97
C PHE A 320 -6.38 16.45 11.74
N THR A 321 -7.52 16.27 11.08
CA THR A 321 -8.85 16.48 11.69
C THR A 321 -9.57 15.15 11.91
N ALA A 322 -9.69 14.30 10.89
CA ALA A 322 -10.41 13.03 11.03
C ALA A 322 -9.63 12.01 11.87
N TYR A 323 -8.33 11.85 11.59
CA TYR A 323 -7.43 10.95 12.34
C TYR A 323 -6.73 11.62 13.53
N ARG A 324 -6.82 12.96 13.64
CA ARG A 324 -6.24 13.75 14.76
C ARG A 324 -4.73 13.56 14.93
N LEU A 325 -4.00 13.36 13.84
CA LEU A 325 -2.55 13.18 13.86
C LEU A 325 -1.84 14.52 14.06
N GLY A 326 -0.70 14.49 14.77
CA GLY A 326 0.06 15.72 15.07
C GLY A 326 -0.68 16.69 16.00
N GLY A 327 -1.68 16.19 16.75
CA GLY A 327 -2.31 16.93 17.84
C GLY A 327 -1.53 16.73 19.15
N ALA A 328 -1.57 17.72 20.04
CA ALA A 328 -1.10 17.51 21.41
C ALA A 328 -1.89 16.36 22.04
N VAL A 329 -1.20 15.39 22.64
CA VAL A 329 -1.86 14.39 23.49
C VAL A 329 -2.60 15.18 24.55
N SER A 330 -3.92 15.18 24.49
CA SER A 330 -4.73 15.73 25.57
C SER A 330 -4.39 14.86 26.78
N GLY A 331 -3.54 15.38 27.67
CA GLY A 331 -3.28 14.77 28.94
C GLY A 331 -4.64 14.58 29.60
N HIS A 332 -5.08 13.33 29.74
CA HIS A 332 -6.07 13.01 30.75
C HIS A 332 -5.36 13.19 32.09
N GLY A 333 -5.31 14.44 32.54
CA GLY A 333 -5.04 14.79 33.91
C GLY A 333 -6.23 14.34 34.75
N ARG A 334 -6.10 13.14 35.32
CA ARG A 334 -6.43 12.71 36.69
C ARG A 334 -6.65 11.21 36.74
#